data_AF-A0A842QNL1-F1
#
_entry.id   AF-A0A842QNL1-F1
#
_cell.length_a   1.000
_cell.length_b   1.000
_cell.length_c   1.000
_cell.angle_alpha   90.00
_cell.angle_beta   90.00
_cell.angle_gamma   90.00
#
_symmetry.space_group_name_H-M   'P 1'
#
loop_
_entity.id
_entity.type
_entity.pdbx_description
1 polymer ?
#
loop_
_entity_poly.entity_id
_entity_poly.type
_entity_poly.pdbx_seq_one_letter_code
_entity_poly.pdbx_strand_id
1 'polypeptide(L)'
;MTFAEPSLKVDVSPTPEYRQLWAYDTYLFNVSIVDFNASNVNLTDYSQDPFGLEFYMKFTWRVIGGYHFGNASTGYASTPKSVYYQEKTNLNNSSPIFIFTIEKDSYEYGALPTENVRMDFNFNVYLIMDDGSTGPRIASKSQTYELMDESKVAFFEGKYYEMNIELKAVLDSKGLAAFNRERYSTILADMNSSLNQGNYIEAQNIWEDYNEDDRTDMIIGLIRASDMQTEKLESLESIEENLTRVENEFDLLEEEYEQLQRTYSTLANTYQKINIRLESLEKNLSTAITGVFLASIVFFFIGRYSIEREGKYA
;
A
#
# COMPACT_ATOMS: atom_id res chain seq x y z
N MET A 1 -24.48 -34.55 -48.96
CA MET A 1 -24.56 -33.19 -48.39
C MET A 1 -24.49 -33.35 -46.89
N THR A 2 -23.43 -32.85 -46.25
CA THR A 2 -23.34 -32.75 -44.79
C THR A 2 -24.13 -31.52 -44.37
N PHE A 3 -25.31 -31.73 -43.78
CA PHE A 3 -26.09 -30.65 -43.19
C PHE A 3 -25.50 -30.32 -41.82
N ALA A 4 -25.44 -29.02 -41.47
CA ALA A 4 -25.05 -28.59 -40.15
C ALA A 4 -26.13 -28.93 -39.12
N GLU A 5 -25.74 -29.22 -37.88
CA GLU A 5 -26.69 -29.40 -36.79
C GLU A 5 -27.35 -28.06 -36.44
N PRO A 6 -28.68 -28.04 -36.18
CA PRO A 6 -29.38 -26.82 -35.84
C PRO A 6 -28.83 -26.21 -34.54
N SER A 7 -28.69 -24.89 -34.52
CA SER A 7 -28.15 -24.16 -33.37
C SER A 7 -29.01 -22.95 -33.00
N LEU A 8 -28.83 -22.43 -31.77
CA LEU A 8 -29.53 -21.21 -31.33
C LEU A 8 -28.60 -20.01 -31.36
N LYS A 9 -29.08 -18.93 -31.97
CA LYS A 9 -28.59 -17.58 -31.74
C LYS A 9 -29.46 -16.93 -30.67
N VAL A 10 -28.84 -16.27 -29.70
CA VAL A 10 -29.54 -15.56 -28.63
C VAL A 10 -28.87 -14.21 -28.53
N ASP A 11 -29.57 -13.19 -28.99
CA ASP A 11 -29.14 -11.80 -28.93
C ASP A 11 -29.92 -11.10 -27.81
N VAL A 12 -29.25 -10.32 -26.98
CA VAL A 12 -29.84 -9.64 -25.82
C VAL A 12 -29.78 -8.13 -26.03
N SER A 13 -30.90 -7.44 -25.82
CA SER A 13 -31.02 -5.98 -25.92
C SER A 13 -31.65 -5.38 -24.65
N PRO A 14 -31.05 -4.35 -24.03
CA PRO A 14 -29.74 -3.79 -24.35
C PRO A 14 -28.62 -4.83 -24.18
N THR A 15 -27.50 -4.65 -24.88
CA THR A 15 -26.38 -5.60 -24.81
C THR A 15 -25.76 -5.54 -23.42
N PRO A 16 -25.72 -6.66 -22.67
CA PRO A 16 -25.12 -6.70 -21.34
C PRO A 16 -23.60 -6.52 -21.43
N GLU A 17 -23.09 -5.35 -21.06
CA GLU A 17 -21.65 -5.12 -20.97
C GLU A 17 -21.05 -5.88 -19.78
N TYR A 18 -19.85 -6.44 -19.96
CA TYR A 18 -19.14 -7.21 -18.95
C TYR A 18 -19.93 -8.39 -18.33
N ARG A 19 -20.95 -8.89 -19.04
CA ARG A 19 -21.89 -9.93 -18.55
C ARG A 19 -22.70 -9.51 -17.32
N GLN A 20 -23.02 -8.23 -17.21
CA GLN A 20 -23.80 -7.69 -16.11
C GLN A 20 -25.22 -7.35 -16.56
N LEU A 21 -26.21 -7.70 -15.73
CA LEU A 21 -27.59 -7.23 -15.89
C LEU A 21 -27.94 -6.34 -14.72
N TRP A 22 -28.61 -5.22 -14.99
CA TRP A 22 -29.00 -4.24 -13.99
C TRP A 22 -30.36 -4.58 -13.38
N ALA A 23 -30.46 -4.45 -12.07
CA ALA A 23 -31.72 -4.54 -11.36
C ALA A 23 -32.73 -3.51 -11.92
N TYR A 24 -34.00 -3.89 -11.97
CA TYR A 24 -35.11 -3.07 -12.48
C TYR A 24 -35.09 -2.76 -13.98
N ASP A 25 -34.06 -3.19 -14.71
CA ASP A 25 -34.02 -3.10 -16.16
C ASP A 25 -34.77 -4.25 -16.86
N THR A 26 -35.14 -3.99 -18.11
CA THR A 26 -35.81 -4.95 -18.99
C THR A 26 -34.92 -5.34 -20.15
N TYR A 27 -34.75 -6.65 -20.32
CA TYR A 27 -33.94 -7.26 -21.35
C TYR A 27 -34.81 -8.05 -22.33
N LEU A 28 -34.55 -7.85 -23.61
CA LEU A 28 -35.18 -8.54 -24.72
C LEU A 28 -34.23 -9.62 -25.23
N PHE A 29 -34.58 -10.89 -25.02
CA PHE A 29 -33.85 -12.03 -25.53
C PHE A 29 -34.47 -12.46 -26.86
N ASN A 30 -33.84 -12.08 -27.97
CA ASN A 30 -34.20 -12.54 -29.29
C ASN A 30 -33.54 -13.90 -29.54
N VAL A 31 -34.36 -14.95 -29.56
CA VAL A 31 -33.90 -16.33 -29.69
C VAL A 31 -34.23 -16.79 -31.09
N SER A 32 -33.23 -17.02 -31.92
CA SER A 32 -33.40 -17.46 -33.30
C SER A 32 -32.77 -18.83 -33.52
N ILE A 33 -33.51 -19.75 -34.13
CA ILE A 33 -32.93 -21.03 -34.59
C ILE A 33 -32.24 -20.84 -35.94
N VAL A 34 -31.03 -21.37 -36.08
CA VAL A 34 -30.17 -21.25 -37.27
C VAL A 34 -29.95 -22.64 -37.86
N ASP A 35 -29.91 -22.73 -39.19
CA ASP A 35 -29.71 -23.97 -39.96
C ASP A 35 -30.73 -25.08 -39.65
N PHE A 36 -31.93 -24.69 -39.25
CA PHE A 36 -33.02 -25.63 -38.98
C PHE A 36 -33.65 -26.16 -40.26
N ASN A 37 -33.74 -27.49 -40.36
CA ASN A 37 -34.55 -28.19 -41.34
C ASN A 37 -35.26 -29.37 -40.64
N ALA A 38 -36.58 -29.31 -40.56
CA ALA A 38 -37.40 -30.33 -39.91
C ALA A 38 -37.20 -31.74 -40.51
N SER A 39 -36.91 -31.84 -41.81
CA SER A 39 -36.68 -33.12 -42.50
C SER A 39 -35.39 -33.83 -42.06
N ASN A 40 -34.48 -33.13 -41.37
CA ASN A 40 -33.21 -33.68 -40.90
C ASN A 40 -33.28 -34.15 -39.44
N VAL A 41 -34.41 -33.93 -38.75
CA VAL A 41 -34.58 -34.32 -37.35
C VAL A 41 -34.94 -35.79 -37.29
N ASN A 42 -34.28 -36.54 -36.41
CA ASN A 42 -34.66 -37.93 -36.16
C ASN A 42 -35.98 -37.99 -35.39
N LEU A 43 -37.03 -38.46 -36.07
CA LEU A 43 -38.38 -38.63 -35.52
C LEU A 43 -38.77 -40.10 -35.34
N THR A 44 -37.81 -41.04 -35.33
CA THR A 44 -38.10 -42.49 -35.29
C THR A 44 -38.98 -42.91 -34.10
N ASP A 45 -38.88 -42.19 -32.98
CA ASP A 45 -39.66 -42.45 -31.77
C ASP A 45 -41.02 -41.71 -31.74
N TYR A 46 -41.34 -40.95 -32.79
CA TYR A 46 -42.53 -40.10 -32.87
C TYR A 46 -43.41 -40.54 -34.04
N SER A 47 -44.71 -40.69 -33.79
CA SER A 47 -45.68 -41.22 -34.77
C SER A 47 -46.40 -40.14 -35.58
N GLN A 48 -46.20 -38.88 -35.23
CA GLN A 48 -46.86 -37.72 -35.82
C GLN A 48 -45.87 -36.88 -36.61
N ASP A 49 -46.38 -36.01 -37.49
CA ASP A 49 -45.55 -35.04 -38.20
C ASP A 49 -45.31 -33.79 -37.33
N PRO A 50 -44.17 -33.10 -37.49
CA PRO A 50 -43.93 -31.83 -36.80
C PRO A 50 -44.81 -30.73 -37.39
N PHE A 51 -45.39 -29.87 -36.55
CA PHE A 51 -46.22 -28.73 -36.96
C PHE A 51 -45.73 -27.39 -36.43
N GLY A 52 -44.97 -27.38 -35.34
CA GLY A 52 -44.54 -26.16 -34.68
C GLY A 52 -43.19 -26.28 -33.98
N LEU A 53 -42.76 -25.15 -33.43
CA LEU A 53 -41.61 -25.04 -32.54
C LEU A 53 -42.07 -24.50 -31.19
N GLU A 54 -41.55 -25.10 -30.13
CA GLU A 54 -41.74 -24.68 -28.75
C GLU A 54 -40.41 -24.19 -28.20
N PHE A 55 -40.34 -22.90 -27.93
CA PHE A 55 -39.19 -22.25 -27.33
C PHE A 55 -39.42 -22.17 -25.83
N TYR A 56 -38.42 -22.63 -25.07
CA TYR A 56 -38.46 -22.69 -23.63
C TYR A 56 -37.27 -21.94 -23.05
N MET A 57 -37.54 -20.93 -22.23
CA MET A 57 -36.52 -20.23 -21.45
C MET A 57 -36.67 -20.62 -19.98
N LYS A 58 -35.65 -21.29 -19.44
CA LYS A 58 -35.48 -21.48 -18.00
C LYS A 58 -34.53 -20.41 -17.47
N PHE A 59 -35.09 -19.44 -16.74
CA PHE A 59 -34.32 -18.51 -15.93
C PHE A 59 -34.04 -19.15 -14.57
N THR A 60 -32.79 -19.10 -14.11
CA THR A 60 -32.37 -19.61 -12.81
C THR A 60 -31.47 -18.61 -12.13
N TRP A 61 -31.69 -18.34 -10.86
CA TRP A 61 -30.81 -17.50 -10.06
C TRP A 61 -30.37 -18.20 -8.78
N ARG A 62 -29.21 -17.79 -8.28
CA ARG A 62 -28.66 -18.19 -6.98
C ARG A 62 -27.72 -17.12 -6.48
N VAL A 63 -27.66 -17.01 -5.16
CA VAL A 63 -26.66 -16.19 -4.47
C VAL A 63 -25.42 -17.05 -4.30
N ILE A 64 -24.27 -16.50 -4.67
CA ILE A 64 -22.96 -17.10 -4.50
C ILE A 64 -22.17 -16.14 -3.63
N GLY A 65 -21.71 -16.64 -2.49
CA GLY A 65 -20.88 -15.90 -1.57
C GLY A 65 -19.66 -16.71 -1.18
N GLY A 66 -18.67 -16.03 -0.64
CA GLY A 66 -17.47 -16.64 -0.11
C GLY A 66 -17.03 -15.94 1.16
N TYR A 67 -16.45 -16.72 2.07
CA TYR A 67 -15.65 -16.18 3.16
C TYR A 67 -14.20 -16.59 2.94
N HIS A 68 -13.32 -15.60 2.94
CA HIS A 68 -11.88 -15.79 2.91
C HIS A 68 -11.34 -15.56 4.33
N PHE A 69 -10.72 -16.58 4.92
CA PHE A 69 -10.08 -16.53 6.23
C PHE A 69 -8.62 -16.94 6.08
N GLY A 70 -7.73 -15.96 5.90
CA GLY A 70 -6.34 -16.21 5.53
C GLY A 70 -6.27 -17.06 4.26
N ASN A 71 -5.44 -18.09 4.24
CA ASN A 71 -5.26 -18.96 3.06
C ASN A 71 -6.42 -19.96 2.82
N ALA A 72 -7.53 -19.86 3.56
CA ALA A 72 -8.67 -20.75 3.44
C ALA A 72 -9.91 -19.99 2.95
N SER A 73 -10.35 -20.34 1.74
CA SER A 73 -11.62 -19.87 1.18
C SER A 73 -12.72 -20.91 1.39
N THR A 74 -13.87 -20.51 1.92
CA THR A 74 -15.10 -21.32 1.87
C THR A 74 -16.15 -20.60 1.06
N GLY A 75 -16.50 -21.18 -0.08
CA GLY A 75 -17.60 -20.71 -0.92
C GLY A 75 -18.91 -21.37 -0.50
N TYR A 76 -20.00 -20.64 -0.67
CA TYR A 76 -21.33 -21.19 -0.57
C TYR A 76 -22.20 -20.71 -1.73
N ALA A 77 -23.17 -21.52 -2.10
CA ALA A 77 -24.19 -21.15 -3.08
C ALA A 77 -25.55 -21.48 -2.49
N SER A 78 -26.48 -20.54 -2.55
CA SER A 78 -27.85 -20.80 -2.16
C SER A 78 -28.52 -21.76 -3.12
N THR A 79 -29.57 -22.45 -2.65
CA THR A 79 -30.35 -23.35 -3.50
C THR A 79 -30.91 -22.56 -4.68
N PRO A 80 -30.65 -23.01 -5.93
CA PRO A 80 -31.08 -22.29 -7.11
C PRO A 80 -32.61 -22.25 -7.19
N LYS A 81 -33.15 -21.10 -7.58
CA LYS A 81 -34.56 -20.91 -7.86
C LYS A 81 -34.74 -20.68 -9.35
N SER A 82 -35.84 -21.16 -9.93
CA SER A 82 -36.06 -21.09 -11.37
C SER A 82 -37.47 -20.63 -11.72
N VAL A 83 -37.58 -19.90 -12.83
CA VAL A 83 -38.84 -19.54 -13.49
C VAL A 83 -38.75 -19.97 -14.95
N TYR A 84 -39.90 -20.31 -15.52
CA TYR A 84 -40.01 -20.88 -16.85
C TYR A 84 -40.91 -20.04 -17.73
N TYR A 85 -40.46 -19.80 -18.94
CA TYR A 85 -41.19 -19.07 -19.97
C TYR A 85 -41.25 -19.93 -21.23
N GLN A 86 -42.35 -19.83 -21.95
CA GLN A 86 -42.63 -20.68 -23.10
C GLN A 86 -43.30 -19.86 -24.18
N GLU A 87 -42.83 -20.04 -25.41
CA GLU A 87 -43.43 -19.45 -26.61
C GLU A 87 -43.57 -20.51 -27.67
N LYS A 88 -44.74 -20.54 -28.32
CA LYS A 88 -45.04 -21.49 -29.40
C LYS A 88 -45.16 -20.74 -30.71
N THR A 89 -44.57 -21.30 -31.75
CA THR A 89 -44.57 -20.69 -33.08
C THR A 89 -44.71 -21.76 -34.16
N ASN A 90 -45.07 -21.33 -35.36
CA ASN A 90 -45.13 -22.20 -36.52
C ASN A 90 -43.70 -22.59 -36.95
N LEU A 91 -43.54 -23.72 -37.64
CA LEU A 91 -42.24 -24.21 -38.14
C LEU A 91 -41.43 -23.19 -38.97
N ASN A 92 -42.13 -22.27 -39.65
CA ASN A 92 -41.52 -21.27 -40.53
C ASN A 92 -41.11 -19.98 -39.80
N ASN A 93 -41.55 -19.78 -38.54
CA ASN A 93 -41.22 -18.59 -37.76
C ASN A 93 -40.28 -18.99 -36.62
N SER A 94 -39.01 -18.60 -36.76
CA SER A 94 -37.87 -19.15 -36.03
C SER A 94 -37.36 -18.27 -34.88
N SER A 95 -38.02 -17.16 -34.56
CA SER A 95 -37.38 -16.07 -33.79
C SER A 95 -38.28 -15.38 -32.75
N PRO A 96 -38.75 -16.06 -31.69
CA PRO A 96 -39.47 -15.40 -30.60
C PRO A 96 -38.56 -14.46 -29.79
N ILE A 97 -39.21 -13.48 -29.16
CA ILE A 97 -38.57 -12.53 -28.24
C ILE A 97 -39.12 -12.81 -26.84
N PHE A 98 -38.25 -13.15 -25.90
CA PHE A 98 -38.60 -13.20 -24.49
C PHE A 98 -38.31 -11.83 -23.87
N ILE A 99 -39.33 -11.25 -23.25
CA ILE A 99 -39.20 -10.01 -22.47
C ILE A 99 -38.99 -10.41 -21.02
N PHE A 100 -37.86 -9.98 -20.44
CA PHE A 100 -37.51 -10.31 -19.07
C PHE A 100 -37.15 -9.04 -18.31
N THR A 101 -37.93 -8.72 -17.28
CA THR A 101 -37.65 -7.60 -16.37
C THR A 101 -37.08 -8.15 -15.07
N ILE A 102 -35.98 -7.57 -14.62
CA ILE A 102 -35.39 -7.93 -13.32
C ILE A 102 -36.14 -7.17 -12.24
N GLU A 103 -37.07 -7.83 -11.56
CA GLU A 103 -37.96 -7.18 -10.60
C GLU A 103 -37.32 -6.90 -9.23
N LYS A 104 -36.07 -7.32 -9.01
CA LYS A 104 -35.43 -7.32 -7.69
C LYS A 104 -33.96 -6.91 -7.76
N ASP A 105 -33.49 -6.22 -6.73
CA ASP A 105 -32.07 -6.00 -6.51
C ASP A 105 -31.38 -7.20 -5.80
N SER A 106 -30.06 -7.13 -5.62
CA SER A 106 -29.30 -8.22 -4.99
C SER A 106 -29.72 -8.45 -3.53
N TYR A 107 -30.04 -7.39 -2.79
CA TYR A 107 -30.49 -7.48 -1.41
C TYR A 107 -31.83 -8.22 -1.28
N GLU A 108 -32.77 -7.95 -2.17
CA GLU A 108 -34.07 -8.63 -2.28
C GLU A 108 -33.93 -10.09 -2.72
N TYR A 109 -32.85 -10.44 -3.41
CA TYR A 109 -32.43 -11.82 -3.65
C TYR A 109 -31.73 -12.47 -2.45
N GLY A 110 -31.45 -11.70 -1.40
CA GLY A 110 -30.81 -12.15 -0.16
C GLY A 110 -29.29 -12.18 -0.24
N ALA A 111 -28.68 -11.39 -1.12
CA ALA A 111 -27.24 -11.27 -1.27
C ALA A 111 -26.71 -10.02 -0.56
N LEU A 112 -25.51 -10.14 0.00
CA LEU A 112 -24.71 -8.99 0.46
C LEU A 112 -24.02 -8.30 -0.73
N PRO A 113 -23.55 -7.04 -0.59
CA PRO A 113 -22.85 -6.33 -1.67
C PRO A 113 -21.57 -7.03 -2.16
N THR A 114 -20.91 -7.81 -1.30
CA THR A 114 -19.73 -8.63 -1.64
C THR A 114 -20.09 -9.98 -2.24
N GLU A 115 -21.37 -10.27 -2.46
CA GLU A 115 -21.84 -11.54 -2.99
C GLU A 115 -22.41 -11.36 -4.39
N ASN A 116 -22.43 -12.45 -5.16
CA ASN A 116 -22.85 -12.45 -6.55
C ASN A 116 -24.20 -13.12 -6.70
N VAL A 117 -25.18 -12.43 -7.28
CA VAL A 117 -26.40 -13.08 -7.75
C VAL A 117 -26.17 -13.53 -9.18
N ARG A 118 -25.88 -14.81 -9.36
CA ARG A 118 -25.67 -15.41 -10.68
C ARG A 118 -27.02 -15.70 -11.32
N MET A 119 -27.18 -15.23 -12.55
CA MET A 119 -28.37 -15.37 -13.38
C MET A 119 -28.06 -16.24 -14.61
N ASP A 120 -28.58 -17.46 -14.62
CA ASP A 120 -28.41 -18.45 -15.68
C ASP A 120 -29.69 -18.54 -16.54
N PHE A 121 -29.60 -18.18 -17.82
CA PHE A 121 -30.69 -18.29 -18.81
C PHE A 121 -30.43 -19.47 -19.73
N ASN A 122 -31.31 -20.47 -19.69
CA ASN A 122 -31.19 -21.68 -20.52
C ASN A 122 -32.34 -21.74 -21.53
N PHE A 123 -32.01 -21.58 -22.80
CA PHE A 123 -32.93 -21.65 -23.91
C PHE A 123 -32.90 -23.05 -24.51
N ASN A 124 -34.07 -23.66 -24.68
CA ASN A 124 -34.24 -24.93 -25.37
C ASN A 124 -35.34 -24.77 -26.42
N VAL A 125 -35.17 -25.41 -27.56
CA VAL A 125 -36.20 -25.46 -28.60
C VAL A 125 -36.56 -26.91 -28.84
N TYR A 126 -37.86 -27.19 -28.83
CA TYR A 126 -38.44 -28.50 -29.10
C TYR A 126 -39.32 -28.40 -30.34
N LEU A 127 -39.47 -29.51 -31.06
CA LEU A 127 -40.55 -29.64 -32.03
C LEU A 127 -41.88 -29.78 -31.29
N ILE A 128 -42.95 -29.32 -31.91
CA ILE A 128 -44.31 -29.66 -31.53
C ILE A 128 -44.88 -30.57 -32.61
N MET A 129 -45.41 -31.71 -32.21
CA MET A 129 -45.96 -32.76 -33.07
C MET A 129 -47.45 -32.53 -33.31
N ASP A 130 -48.03 -32.93 -34.44
CA ASP A 130 -49.41 -32.60 -34.86
C ASP A 130 -50.51 -32.89 -33.80
N ASP A 131 -50.27 -33.86 -32.92
CA ASP A 131 -51.15 -34.20 -31.79
C ASP A 131 -51.04 -33.25 -30.59
N GLY A 132 -50.19 -32.22 -30.69
CA GLY A 132 -49.89 -31.24 -29.66
C GLY A 132 -48.80 -31.65 -28.67
N SER A 133 -48.21 -32.85 -28.81
CA SER A 133 -47.15 -33.32 -27.91
C SER A 133 -45.80 -32.64 -28.18
N THR A 134 -45.00 -32.50 -27.13
CA THR A 134 -43.62 -31.99 -27.25
C THR A 134 -42.73 -33.09 -27.83
N GLY A 135 -42.18 -32.79 -29.01
CA GLY A 135 -41.24 -33.62 -29.74
C GLY A 135 -39.81 -33.57 -29.19
N PRO A 136 -38.81 -34.00 -29.98
CA PRO A 136 -37.42 -34.00 -29.53
C PRO A 136 -36.89 -32.57 -29.37
N ARG A 137 -35.90 -32.42 -28.48
CA ARG A 137 -35.14 -31.17 -28.37
C ARG A 137 -34.26 -31.00 -29.60
N ILE A 138 -34.39 -29.86 -30.25
CA ILE A 138 -33.71 -29.53 -31.50
C ILE A 138 -32.41 -28.78 -31.23
N ALA A 139 -32.46 -27.79 -30.34
CA ALA A 139 -31.29 -26.99 -30.01
C ALA A 139 -31.39 -26.44 -28.60
N SER A 140 -30.24 -26.11 -28.01
CA SER A 140 -30.16 -25.48 -26.70
C SER A 140 -29.00 -24.50 -26.62
N LYS A 141 -29.15 -23.44 -25.84
CA LYS A 141 -28.09 -22.48 -25.55
C LYS A 141 -28.27 -21.90 -24.15
N SER A 142 -27.16 -21.70 -23.47
CA SER A 142 -27.14 -21.10 -22.14
C SER A 142 -26.35 -19.81 -22.15
N GLN A 143 -26.80 -18.83 -21.39
CA GLN A 143 -26.09 -17.59 -21.10
C GLN A 143 -26.10 -17.35 -19.59
N THR A 144 -24.99 -16.85 -19.07
CA THR A 144 -24.83 -16.53 -17.64
C THR A 144 -24.45 -15.07 -17.51
N TYR A 145 -25.09 -14.40 -16.56
CA TYR A 145 -24.85 -13.02 -16.19
C TYR A 145 -24.79 -12.88 -14.67
N GLU A 146 -24.28 -11.75 -14.19
CA GLU A 146 -24.33 -11.36 -12.79
C GLU A 146 -25.22 -10.12 -12.61
N LEU A 147 -26.01 -10.11 -11.54
CA LEU A 147 -26.86 -8.97 -11.20
C LEU A 147 -26.01 -7.84 -10.63
N MET A 148 -26.23 -6.64 -11.17
CA MET A 148 -25.73 -5.38 -10.63
C MET A 148 -26.89 -4.50 -10.19
N ASP A 149 -26.67 -3.76 -9.12
CA ASP A 149 -27.60 -2.78 -8.59
C ASP A 149 -26.84 -1.60 -7.97
N GLU A 150 -27.57 -0.52 -7.72
CA GLU A 150 -27.02 0.73 -7.15
C GLU A 150 -26.34 0.52 -5.79
N SER A 151 -26.81 -0.44 -4.98
CA SER A 151 -26.21 -0.71 -3.67
C SER A 151 -24.83 -1.33 -3.82
N LYS A 152 -24.67 -2.25 -4.77
CA LYS A 152 -23.39 -2.88 -5.09
C LYS A 152 -22.41 -1.88 -5.73
N VAL A 153 -22.90 -1.01 -6.61
CA VAL A 153 -22.13 0.11 -7.18
C VAL A 153 -21.59 1.01 -6.06
N ALA A 154 -22.47 1.55 -5.22
CA ALA A 154 -22.10 2.45 -4.14
C ALA A 154 -21.12 1.80 -3.14
N PHE A 155 -21.27 0.49 -2.91
CA PHE A 155 -20.34 -0.26 -2.07
C PHE A 155 -18.92 -0.26 -2.64
N PHE A 156 -18.73 -0.60 -3.92
CA PHE A 156 -17.39 -0.66 -4.51
C PHE A 156 -16.78 0.72 -4.76
N GLU A 157 -17.59 1.74 -5.04
CA GLU A 157 -17.11 3.13 -5.03
C GLU A 157 -16.60 3.56 -3.65
N GLY A 158 -17.33 3.19 -2.59
CA GLY A 158 -16.89 3.39 -1.21
C GLY A 158 -15.61 2.64 -0.87
N LYS A 159 -15.48 1.38 -1.32
CA LYS A 159 -14.26 0.58 -1.13
C LYS A 159 -13.07 1.15 -1.88
N TYR A 160 -13.27 1.67 -3.08
CA TYR A 160 -12.21 2.38 -3.78
C TYR A 160 -11.73 3.60 -3.00
N TYR A 161 -12.64 4.38 -2.39
CA TYR A 161 -12.25 5.51 -1.55
C TYR A 161 -11.43 5.09 -0.32
N GLU A 162 -11.86 4.04 0.38
CA GLU A 162 -11.10 3.46 1.50
C GLU A 162 -9.70 2.99 1.07
N MET A 163 -9.62 2.20 -0.01
CA MET A 163 -8.36 1.73 -0.59
C MET A 163 -7.43 2.89 -0.96
N ASN A 164 -7.98 3.95 -1.56
CA ASN A 164 -7.23 5.12 -1.97
C ASN A 164 -6.58 5.82 -0.78
N ILE A 165 -7.29 5.98 0.33
CA ILE A 165 -6.74 6.54 1.57
C ILE A 165 -5.62 5.64 2.12
N GLU A 166 -5.90 4.35 2.27
CA GLU A 166 -4.96 3.38 2.84
C GLU A 166 -3.66 3.31 2.01
N LEU A 167 -3.78 3.14 0.70
CA LEU A 167 -2.64 2.99 -0.20
C LEU A 167 -1.88 4.32 -0.39
N LYS A 168 -2.55 5.48 -0.41
CA LYS A 168 -1.84 6.78 -0.48
C LYS A 168 -0.90 6.99 0.70
N ALA A 169 -1.29 6.60 1.91
CA ALA A 169 -0.42 6.73 3.08
C ALA A 169 0.91 6.00 2.87
N VAL A 170 0.89 4.86 2.19
CA VAL A 170 2.09 4.08 1.86
C VAL A 170 2.84 4.66 0.67
N LEU A 171 2.13 5.07 -0.38
CA LEU A 171 2.73 5.67 -1.58
C LEU A 171 3.48 6.96 -1.25
N ASP A 172 2.93 7.82 -0.41
CA ASP A 172 3.51 9.11 -0.02
C ASP A 172 4.62 8.99 1.04
N SER A 173 4.71 7.84 1.72
CA SER A 173 5.74 7.59 2.72
C SER A 173 7.15 7.56 2.11
N LYS A 174 8.06 8.36 2.66
CA LYS A 174 9.48 8.39 2.23
C LYS A 174 10.32 7.43 3.06
N GLY A 175 11.30 6.78 2.42
CA GLY A 175 12.33 5.99 3.11
C GLY A 175 11.92 4.57 3.52
N LEU A 176 10.70 4.14 3.18
CA LEU A 176 10.22 2.78 3.46
C LEU A 176 10.40 1.89 2.23
N ALA A 177 11.61 1.34 2.03
CA ALA A 177 11.95 0.53 0.87
C ALA A 177 11.25 -0.84 0.82
N ALA A 178 10.63 -1.27 1.92
CA ALA A 178 9.98 -2.56 2.07
C ALA A 178 8.64 -2.71 1.31
N PHE A 179 8.08 -1.60 0.79
CA PHE A 179 6.77 -1.60 0.14
C PHE A 179 6.83 -1.74 -1.37
N ASN A 180 5.96 -2.60 -1.91
CA ASN A 180 5.72 -2.72 -3.34
C ASN A 180 4.80 -1.59 -3.85
N ARG A 181 5.34 -0.37 -3.91
CA ARG A 181 4.58 0.83 -4.33
C ARG A 181 4.02 0.73 -5.74
N GLU A 182 4.73 0.06 -6.63
CA GLU A 182 4.27 -0.17 -8.01
C GLU A 182 2.97 -1.00 -8.01
N ARG A 183 2.96 -2.13 -7.28
CA ARG A 183 1.76 -2.96 -7.12
C ARG A 183 0.58 -2.17 -6.56
N TYR A 184 0.77 -1.40 -5.50
CA TYR A 184 -0.31 -0.59 -4.90
C TYR A 184 -0.83 0.50 -5.82
N SER A 185 0.04 1.16 -6.59
CA SER A 185 -0.37 2.13 -7.59
C SER A 185 -1.19 1.49 -8.71
N THR A 186 -0.82 0.28 -9.14
CA THR A 186 -1.54 -0.48 -10.17
C THR A 186 -2.92 -0.88 -9.67
N ILE A 187 -3.04 -1.40 -8.45
CA ILE A 187 -4.35 -1.77 -7.85
C ILE A 187 -5.32 -0.57 -7.86
N LEU A 188 -4.86 0.62 -7.47
CA LEU A 188 -5.70 1.82 -7.52
C LEU A 188 -6.08 2.25 -8.93
N ALA A 189 -5.15 2.13 -9.88
CA ALA A 189 -5.40 2.48 -11.27
C ALA A 189 -6.41 1.52 -11.91
N ASP A 190 -6.25 0.22 -11.69
CA ASP A 190 -7.12 -0.83 -12.21
C ASP A 190 -8.52 -0.72 -11.61
N MET A 191 -8.64 -0.54 -10.29
CA MET A 191 -9.93 -0.35 -9.62
C MET A 191 -10.66 0.89 -10.16
N ASN A 192 -9.95 2.02 -10.29
CA ASN A 192 -10.54 3.24 -10.84
C ASN A 192 -10.97 3.07 -12.30
N SER A 193 -10.16 2.41 -13.12
CA SER A 193 -10.50 2.13 -14.52
C SER A 193 -11.75 1.24 -14.61
N SER A 194 -11.82 0.21 -13.78
CA SER A 194 -12.92 -0.73 -13.71
C SER A 194 -14.25 -0.05 -13.35
N LEU A 195 -14.24 0.78 -12.29
CA LEU A 195 -15.40 1.56 -11.86
C LEU A 195 -15.86 2.56 -12.94
N ASN A 196 -14.94 3.30 -13.56
CA ASN A 196 -15.29 4.27 -14.61
C ASN A 196 -15.84 3.61 -15.87
N GLN A 197 -15.48 2.36 -16.15
CA GLN A 197 -16.03 1.55 -17.22
C GLN A 197 -17.37 0.89 -16.85
N GLY A 198 -17.77 0.92 -15.58
CA GLY A 198 -18.94 0.21 -15.07
C GLY A 198 -18.75 -1.31 -15.00
N ASN A 199 -17.52 -1.82 -14.95
CA ASN A 199 -17.22 -3.25 -14.82
C ASN A 199 -17.12 -3.65 -13.33
N TYR A 200 -18.26 -3.72 -12.65
CA TYR A 200 -18.33 -3.98 -11.21
C TYR A 200 -17.94 -5.41 -10.82
N ILE A 201 -18.04 -6.38 -11.74
CA ILE A 201 -17.47 -7.73 -11.54
C ILE A 201 -15.95 -7.64 -11.33
N GLU A 202 -15.25 -6.92 -12.21
CA GLU A 202 -13.80 -6.77 -12.09
C GLU A 202 -13.42 -5.88 -10.90
N ALA A 203 -14.21 -4.83 -10.61
CA ALA A 203 -13.99 -4.02 -9.41
C ALA A 203 -14.10 -4.85 -8.12
N GLN A 204 -15.03 -5.79 -8.07
CA GLN A 204 -15.14 -6.74 -6.96
C GLN A 204 -13.90 -7.62 -6.84
N ASN A 205 -13.45 -8.24 -7.94
CA ASN A 205 -12.25 -9.09 -7.94
C ASN A 205 -11.01 -8.34 -7.43
N ILE A 206 -10.80 -7.10 -7.91
CA ILE A 206 -9.66 -6.27 -7.49
C ILE A 206 -9.73 -5.95 -6.00
N TRP A 207 -10.92 -5.63 -5.49
CA TRP A 207 -11.10 -5.36 -4.06
C TRP A 207 -10.88 -6.62 -3.20
N GLU A 208 -11.37 -7.78 -3.64
CA GLU A 208 -11.18 -9.07 -2.94
C GLU A 208 -9.68 -9.41 -2.86
N ASP A 209 -8.97 -9.38 -3.99
CA ASP A 209 -7.52 -9.62 -4.05
C ASP A 209 -6.75 -8.65 -3.14
N TYR A 210 -7.11 -7.36 -3.16
CA TYR A 210 -6.50 -6.37 -2.29
C TYR A 210 -6.73 -6.70 -0.82
N ASN A 211 -7.98 -6.99 -0.45
CA ASN A 211 -8.37 -7.17 0.94
C ASN A 211 -7.83 -8.49 1.53
N GLU A 212 -7.63 -9.52 0.72
CA GLU A 212 -7.09 -10.82 1.15
C GLU A 212 -5.57 -10.74 1.37
N ASP A 213 -4.81 -10.36 0.33
CA ASP A 213 -3.36 -10.51 0.32
C ASP A 213 -2.64 -9.16 0.43
N ASP A 214 -2.88 -8.25 -0.52
CA ASP A 214 -2.07 -7.04 -0.68
C ASP A 214 -2.17 -6.10 0.55
N ARG A 215 -3.34 -6.03 1.19
CA ARG A 215 -3.58 -5.25 2.42
C ARG A 215 -2.84 -5.84 3.62
N THR A 216 -2.80 -7.17 3.74
CA THR A 216 -2.06 -7.86 4.80
C THR A 216 -0.56 -7.61 4.65
N ASP A 217 -0.04 -7.77 3.43
CA ASP A 217 1.36 -7.48 3.11
C ASP A 217 1.73 -6.02 3.38
N MET A 218 0.81 -5.10 3.05
CA MET A 218 0.96 -3.69 3.37
C MET A 218 1.06 -3.47 4.89
N ILE A 219 0.16 -4.07 5.68
CA ILE A 219 0.19 -3.93 7.14
C ILE A 219 1.49 -4.49 7.73
N ILE A 220 1.94 -5.66 7.25
CA ILE A 220 3.22 -6.27 7.67
C ILE A 220 4.40 -5.34 7.31
N GLY A 221 4.37 -4.75 6.11
CA GLY A 221 5.37 -3.76 5.70
C GLY A 221 5.39 -2.53 6.61
N LEU A 222 4.23 -2.04 7.05
CA LEU A 222 4.09 -0.90 7.97
C LEU A 222 4.65 -1.22 9.36
N ILE A 223 4.40 -2.43 9.88
CA ILE A 223 4.96 -2.87 11.15
C ILE A 223 6.48 -2.90 11.07
N ARG A 224 7.05 -3.55 10.05
CA ARG A 224 8.52 -3.61 9.85
C ARG A 224 9.14 -2.22 9.69
N ALA A 225 8.45 -1.33 8.97
CA ALA A 225 8.85 0.06 8.82
C ALA A 225 8.89 0.80 10.16
N SER A 226 7.87 0.60 10.99
CA SER A 226 7.79 1.16 12.33
C SER A 226 8.94 0.65 13.22
N ASP A 227 9.20 -0.66 13.21
CA ASP A 227 10.28 -1.26 14.02
C ASP A 227 11.65 -0.67 13.65
N MET A 228 11.96 -0.56 12.36
CA MET A 228 13.20 0.08 11.88
C MET A 228 13.30 1.55 12.28
N GLN A 229 12.17 2.27 12.37
CA GLN A 229 12.17 3.66 12.79
C GLN A 229 12.39 3.81 14.29
N THR A 230 11.85 2.89 15.10
CA THR A 230 12.11 2.81 16.55
C THR A 230 13.59 2.57 16.82
N GLU A 231 14.22 1.60 16.15
CA GLU A 231 15.66 1.34 16.30
C GLU A 231 16.52 2.57 15.97
N LYS A 232 16.14 3.33 14.94
CA LYS A 232 16.83 4.59 14.58
C LYS A 232 16.66 5.67 15.63
N LEU A 233 15.49 5.77 16.27
CA LEU A 233 15.24 6.73 17.34
C LEU A 233 16.07 6.40 18.58
N GLU A 234 16.13 5.12 18.98
CA GLU A 234 16.99 4.66 20.09
C GLU A 234 18.47 4.95 19.80
N SER A 235 18.92 4.73 18.56
CA SER A 235 20.29 5.09 18.15
C SER A 235 20.55 6.60 18.22
N LEU A 236 19.56 7.45 17.91
CA LEU A 236 19.72 8.91 17.99
C LEU A 236 19.80 9.39 19.44
N GLU A 237 18.97 8.83 20.32
CA GLU A 237 19.01 9.10 21.76
C GLU A 237 20.40 8.77 22.34
N SER A 238 20.97 7.62 21.98
CA SER A 238 22.33 7.27 22.38
C SER A 238 23.41 8.23 21.85
N ILE A 239 23.22 8.78 20.64
CA ILE A 239 24.14 9.80 20.09
C ILE A 239 24.00 11.12 20.86
N GLU A 240 22.78 11.54 21.20
CA GLU A 240 22.51 12.75 21.98
C GLU A 240 23.12 12.68 23.39
N GLU A 241 23.02 11.53 24.06
CA GLU A 241 23.70 11.28 25.34
C GLU A 241 25.23 11.39 25.21
N ASN A 242 25.81 10.82 24.14
CA ASN A 242 27.25 10.90 23.90
C ASN A 242 27.70 12.34 23.57
N LEU A 243 26.90 13.10 22.81
CA LEU A 243 27.17 14.50 22.52
C LEU A 243 27.22 15.29 23.83
N THR A 244 26.21 15.13 24.68
CA THR A 244 26.13 15.78 26.00
C THR A 244 27.34 15.43 26.87
N ARG A 245 27.81 14.18 26.85
CA ARG A 245 29.04 13.79 27.58
C ARG A 245 30.26 14.53 27.04
N VAL A 246 30.43 14.58 25.72
CA VAL A 246 31.56 15.24 25.08
C VAL A 246 31.55 16.75 25.33
N GLU A 247 30.38 17.39 25.32
CA GLU A 247 30.23 18.81 25.67
C GLU A 247 30.70 19.06 27.12
N ASN A 248 30.26 18.24 28.08
CA ASN A 248 30.73 18.35 29.46
C ASN A 248 32.24 18.12 29.60
N GLU A 249 32.82 17.15 28.87
CA GLU A 249 34.27 16.92 28.86
C GLU A 249 35.04 18.11 28.27
N PHE A 250 34.48 18.76 27.25
CA PHE A 250 35.06 19.96 26.65
C PHE A 250 35.05 21.14 27.62
N ASP A 251 33.93 21.38 28.29
CA ASP A 251 33.80 22.46 29.29
C ASP A 251 34.82 22.27 30.44
N LEU A 252 34.99 21.03 30.93
CA LEU A 252 36.00 20.71 31.94
C LEU A 252 37.42 20.99 31.43
N LEU A 253 37.71 20.62 30.18
CA LEU A 253 39.02 20.86 29.58
C LEU A 253 39.31 22.36 29.38
N GLU A 254 38.28 23.16 29.09
CA GLU A 254 38.39 24.62 29.01
C GLU A 254 38.71 25.22 30.38
N GLU A 255 38.05 24.78 31.45
CA GLU A 255 38.37 25.19 32.82
C GLU A 255 39.81 24.81 33.23
N GLU A 256 40.24 23.59 32.92
CA GLU A 256 41.62 23.15 33.18
C GLU A 256 42.64 24.00 32.41
N TYR A 257 42.34 24.34 31.15
CA TYR A 257 43.18 25.21 30.33
C TYR A 257 43.29 26.61 30.93
N GLU A 258 42.19 27.22 31.36
CA GLU A 258 42.21 28.51 32.04
C GLU A 258 43.05 28.47 33.32
N GLN A 259 42.91 27.42 34.12
CA GLN A 259 43.70 27.24 35.33
C GLN A 259 45.19 27.12 35.01
N LEU A 260 45.55 26.35 33.98
CA LEU A 260 46.93 26.22 33.51
C LEU A 260 47.48 27.57 33.02
N GLN A 261 46.69 28.35 32.30
CA GLN A 261 47.10 29.69 31.85
C GLN A 261 47.36 30.64 33.02
N ARG A 262 46.50 30.61 34.06
CA ARG A 262 46.69 31.39 35.30
C ARG A 262 47.96 30.97 36.05
N THR A 263 48.22 29.67 36.18
CA THR A 263 49.44 29.17 36.84
C THR A 263 50.70 29.54 36.05
N TYR A 264 50.68 29.42 34.73
CA TYR A 264 51.77 29.86 33.86
C TYR A 264 52.06 31.36 33.98
N SER A 265 51.03 32.21 33.96
CA SER A 265 51.17 33.65 34.16
C SER A 265 51.78 33.99 35.53
N THR A 266 51.34 33.28 36.58
CA THR A 266 51.90 33.42 37.93
C THR A 266 53.37 33.03 37.98
N LEU A 267 53.74 31.93 37.32
CA LEU A 267 55.11 31.45 37.25
C LEU A 267 56.00 32.45 36.48
N ALA A 268 55.55 32.95 35.33
CA ALA A 268 56.26 33.96 34.54
C ALA A 268 56.53 35.24 35.35
N ASN A 269 55.53 35.74 36.07
CA ASN A 269 55.67 36.89 36.98
C ASN A 269 56.68 36.61 38.12
N THR A 270 56.69 35.39 38.64
CA THR A 270 57.62 34.98 39.69
C THR A 270 59.04 34.92 39.17
N TYR A 271 59.26 34.35 37.99
CA TYR A 271 60.56 34.37 37.30
C TYR A 271 61.06 35.80 37.09
N GLN A 272 60.21 36.70 36.59
CA GLN A 272 60.58 38.09 36.37
C GLN A 272 61.00 38.78 37.69
N LYS A 273 60.26 38.56 38.78
CA LYS A 273 60.62 39.09 40.12
C LYS A 273 61.94 38.52 40.63
N ILE A 274 62.19 37.22 40.45
CA ILE A 274 63.45 36.59 40.85
C ILE A 274 64.61 37.18 40.05
N ASN A 275 64.44 37.38 38.75
CA ASN A 275 65.47 37.96 37.89
C ASN A 275 65.85 39.38 38.33
N ILE A 276 64.85 40.22 38.61
CA ILE A 276 65.08 41.57 39.17
C ILE A 276 65.83 41.52 40.51
N ARG A 277 65.50 40.55 41.38
CA ARG A 277 66.22 40.37 42.66
C ARG A 277 67.66 39.92 42.45
N LEU A 278 67.91 39.02 41.51
CA LEU A 278 69.25 38.56 41.16
C LEU A 278 70.10 39.72 40.63
N GLU A 279 69.59 40.50 39.67
CA GLU A 279 70.28 41.69 39.15
C GLU A 279 70.60 42.71 40.26
N SER A 280 69.67 42.92 41.19
CA SER A 280 69.88 43.79 42.35
C SER A 280 70.96 43.24 43.29
N LEU A 281 70.95 41.93 43.57
CA LEU A 281 71.99 41.26 44.36
C LEU A 281 73.36 41.37 43.70
N GLU A 282 73.47 41.13 42.39
CA GLU A 282 74.71 41.29 41.63
C GLU A 282 75.25 42.71 41.75
N LYS A 283 74.39 43.72 41.59
CA LYS A 283 74.77 45.14 41.73
C LYS A 283 75.22 45.47 43.14
N ASN A 284 74.51 44.99 44.16
CA ASN A 284 74.89 45.19 45.56
C ASN A 284 76.22 44.50 45.89
N LEU A 285 76.43 43.28 45.40
CA LEU A 285 77.68 42.54 45.57
C LEU A 285 78.85 43.29 44.92
N SER A 286 78.66 43.76 43.68
CA SER A 286 79.65 44.59 42.97
C SER A 286 79.95 45.88 43.74
N THR A 287 78.93 46.53 44.31
CA THR A 287 79.09 47.74 45.12
C THR A 287 79.85 47.46 46.41
N ALA A 288 79.55 46.35 47.09
CA ALA A 288 80.24 45.93 48.30
C ALA A 288 81.72 45.61 48.03
N ILE A 289 82.03 44.86 46.96
CA ILE A 289 83.40 44.59 46.52
C ILE A 289 84.14 45.90 46.27
N THR A 290 83.52 46.83 45.53
CA THR A 290 84.11 48.13 45.23
C THR A 290 84.34 48.95 46.51
N GLY A 291 83.39 48.93 47.45
CA GLY A 291 83.49 49.56 48.75
C GLY A 291 84.60 48.98 49.62
N VAL A 292 84.76 47.65 49.65
CA VAL A 292 85.90 46.98 50.32
C VAL A 292 87.21 47.41 49.68
N PHE A 293 87.32 47.39 48.34
CA PHE A 293 88.51 47.86 47.63
C PHE A 293 88.86 49.31 47.97
N LEU A 294 87.87 50.22 47.95
CA LEU A 294 88.05 51.63 48.32
C LEU A 294 88.47 51.80 49.78
N ALA A 295 87.83 51.06 50.71
CA ALA A 295 88.20 51.07 52.11
C ALA A 295 89.64 50.56 52.31
N SER A 296 90.04 49.49 51.61
CA SER A 296 91.42 48.99 51.64
C SER A 296 92.41 50.04 51.13
N ILE A 297 92.07 50.80 50.09
CA ILE A 297 92.89 51.93 49.59
C ILE A 297 92.97 53.03 50.66
N VAL A 298 91.86 53.43 51.26
CA VAL A 298 91.84 54.46 52.31
C VAL A 298 92.64 54.03 53.54
N PHE A 299 92.49 52.80 54.01
CA PHE A 299 93.30 52.24 55.11
C PHE A 299 94.77 52.14 54.75
N PHE A 300 95.12 51.85 53.50
CA PHE A 300 96.49 51.90 53.01
C PHE A 300 97.09 53.33 53.11
N PHE A 301 96.31 54.36 52.77
CA PHE A 301 96.75 55.76 52.89
C PHE A 301 96.77 56.28 54.34
N ILE A 302 95.78 55.93 55.17
CA ILE A 302 95.74 56.28 56.59
C ILE A 302 96.87 55.57 57.36
N GLY A 303 97.12 54.29 57.07
CA GLY A 303 98.25 53.55 57.62
C GLY A 303 99.60 54.20 57.29
N ARG A 304 99.75 54.80 56.10
CA ARG A 304 100.92 55.62 55.76
C ARG A 304 100.99 56.93 56.55
N TYR A 305 99.86 57.62 56.76
CA TYR A 305 99.81 58.87 57.54
C TYR A 305 100.12 58.67 59.03
N SER A 306 99.77 57.52 59.61
CA SER A 306 100.09 57.18 61.00
C SER A 306 101.59 56.90 61.20
N ILE A 307 102.25 56.29 60.21
CA ILE A 307 103.70 56.02 60.23
C ILE A 307 104.52 57.33 60.13
N GLU A 308 103.98 58.38 59.48
CA GLU A 308 104.66 59.69 59.41
C GLU A 308 104.57 60.52 60.71
N ARG A 309 103.68 60.19 61.66
CA ARG A 309 103.52 60.94 62.92
C ARG A 309 104.27 60.36 64.11
N GLU A 310 104.59 59.07 64.14
CA GLU A 310 105.40 58.48 65.22
C GLU A 310 106.91 58.79 65.13
N GLY A 311 107.37 59.47 64.06
CA GLY A 311 108.77 59.86 63.90
C GLY A 311 109.15 61.28 64.37
N LYS A 312 108.25 62.05 64.99
CA LYS A 312 108.48 63.50 65.26
C LYS A 312 108.45 63.98 66.71
N TYR A 313 108.48 63.09 67.69
CA TYR A 313 108.82 63.44 69.07
C TYR A 313 109.86 62.47 69.64
N ALA A 314 111.09 62.62 69.14
CA ALA A 314 112.34 62.29 69.83
C ALA A 314 113.12 63.60 69.99
#